data_AF-A0A377ZSR0-F1
#
_entry.id   AF-A0A377ZSR0-F1
#
_cell.length_a   1.000
_cell.length_b   1.000
_cell.length_c   1.000
_cell.angle_alpha   90.00
_cell.angle_beta   90.00
_cell.angle_gamma   90.00
#
_symmetry.space_group_name_H-M   'P 1'
#
loop_
_entity.id
_entity.type
_entity.pdbx_description
1 polymer ?
#
loop_
_entity_poly.entity_id
_entity_poly.type
_entity_poly.pdbx_seq_one_letter_code
_entity_poly.pdbx_strand_id
1 'polypeptide(L)'
;MKLKAMSAALLLTLPFWACAKDVTIIYTNDLHAHVEPYKVPWIADGKRDIGGWANITTMVKQEKAKNNATWFFDAGDYFTGPYISSLTKGKR
;
A
#
# COMPACT_ATOMS: atom_id res chain seq x y z
N MET A 1 -50.03 17.85 11.31
CA MET A 1 -48.71 18.36 10.87
C MET A 1 -47.54 17.94 11.76
N LYS A 2 -47.66 17.93 13.10
CA LYS A 2 -46.54 17.62 14.02
C LYS A 2 -45.99 16.18 13.92
N LEU A 3 -46.85 15.17 13.69
CA LEU A 3 -46.42 13.76 13.59
C LEU A 3 -45.62 13.47 12.30
N LYS A 4 -46.00 14.09 11.17
CA LYS A 4 -45.29 13.95 9.88
C LYS A 4 -43.90 14.60 9.92
N ALA A 5 -43.75 15.71 10.67
CA ALA A 5 -42.45 16.37 10.85
C ALA A 5 -41.48 15.55 11.71
N MET A 6 -41.97 14.84 12.73
CA MET A 6 -41.14 13.94 13.56
C MET A 6 -40.63 12.71 12.79
N SER A 7 -41.44 12.13 11.91
CA SER A 7 -41.01 10.98 11.10
C SER A 7 -39.91 11.34 10.10
N ALA A 8 -39.94 12.55 9.54
CA ALA A 8 -38.89 13.05 8.65
C ALA A 8 -37.56 13.28 9.39
N ALA A 9 -37.61 13.80 10.63
CA ALA A 9 -36.44 13.99 11.47
C ALA A 9 -35.78 12.65 11.86
N LEU A 10 -36.57 11.60 12.10
CA LEU A 10 -36.07 10.26 12.43
C LEU A 10 -35.39 9.57 11.23
N LEU A 11 -35.91 9.79 10.01
CA LEU A 11 -35.28 9.31 8.76
C LEU A 11 -33.95 10.02 8.46
N LEU A 12 -33.80 11.28 8.86
CA LEU A 12 -32.54 12.05 8.76
C LEU A 12 -31.47 11.61 9.78
N THR A 13 -31.85 10.88 10.83
CA THR A 13 -30.92 10.36 11.85
C THR A 13 -30.49 8.91 11.61
N LEU A 14 -30.96 8.27 10.53
CA LEU A 14 -30.45 6.96 10.15
C LEU A 14 -28.96 7.08 9.86
N PRO A 15 -28.12 6.20 10.44
CA PRO A 15 -26.68 6.37 10.38
C PRO A 15 -26.25 6.19 8.93
N PHE A 16 -25.81 7.29 8.33
CA PHE A 16 -25.08 7.35 7.05
C PHE A 16 -23.74 6.56 7.08
N TRP A 17 -23.50 5.82 8.18
CA TRP A 17 -22.35 4.99 8.47
C TRP A 17 -22.48 3.55 7.95
N ALA A 18 -23.67 3.16 7.44
CA ALA A 18 -23.89 1.83 6.87
C ALA A 18 -23.46 1.72 5.38
N CYS A 19 -22.60 2.62 4.90
CA CYS A 19 -21.98 2.47 3.59
C CYS A 19 -20.80 1.48 3.69
N ALA A 20 -20.81 0.43 2.88
CA ALA A 20 -19.66 -0.46 2.74
C ALA A 20 -18.41 0.36 2.38
N LYS A 21 -17.28 0.04 3.01
CA LYS A 21 -16.03 0.78 2.84
C LYS A 21 -14.93 -0.16 2.41
N ASP A 22 -14.25 0.21 1.33
CA ASP A 22 -13.07 -0.52 0.88
C ASP A 22 -11.94 -0.37 1.90
N VAL A 23 -11.37 -1.51 2.29
CA VAL A 23 -10.16 -1.61 3.10
C VAL A 23 -9.08 -2.20 2.22
N THR A 24 -8.02 -1.44 2.00
CA THR A 24 -6.92 -1.84 1.11
C THR A 24 -5.72 -2.28 1.93
N ILE A 25 -5.24 -3.49 1.67
CA ILE A 25 -3.99 -4.01 2.23
C ILE A 25 -2.99 -4.19 1.10
N ILE A 26 -1.88 -3.47 1.18
CA ILE A 26 -0.72 -3.61 0.31
C ILE A 26 0.36 -4.31 1.14
N TYR A 27 1.14 -5.19 0.53
CA TYR A 27 2.24 -5.83 1.23
C TYR A 27 3.44 -6.10 0.34
N THR A 28 4.61 -6.22 0.98
CA THR A 28 5.83 -6.80 0.42
C THR A 28 6.36 -7.90 1.35
N ASN A 29 7.30 -8.67 0.83
CA ASN A 29 8.11 -9.63 1.55
C ASN A 29 9.44 -9.76 0.80
N ASP A 30 10.51 -10.18 1.48
CA ASP A 30 11.77 -10.58 0.85
C ASP A 30 12.34 -9.52 -0.10
N LEU A 31 12.28 -8.25 0.32
CA LEU A 31 12.79 -7.14 -0.49
C LEU A 31 14.31 -7.25 -0.74
N HIS A 32 15.03 -8.00 0.09
CA HIS A 32 16.44 -8.38 -0.06
C HIS A 32 17.33 -7.23 -0.53
N ALA A 33 17.16 -6.06 0.07
CA ALA A 33 17.89 -4.84 -0.25
C ALA A 33 17.94 -4.45 -1.76
N HIS A 34 17.01 -4.94 -2.60
CA HIS A 34 16.84 -4.53 -4.00
C HIS A 34 16.21 -3.13 -4.09
N VAL A 35 16.96 -2.15 -3.59
CA VAL A 35 16.54 -0.74 -3.48
C VAL A 35 16.38 -0.06 -4.83
N GLU A 36 17.18 -0.47 -5.82
CA GLU A 36 17.15 0.02 -7.20
C GLU A 36 16.49 -1.00 -8.14
N PRO A 37 15.94 -0.56 -9.29
CA PRO A 37 15.47 -1.48 -10.31
C PRO A 37 16.60 -2.40 -10.81
N TYR A 38 16.25 -3.64 -11.13
CA TYR A 38 17.22 -4.64 -11.57
C TYR A 38 16.64 -5.56 -12.65
N LYS A 39 17.51 -6.26 -13.37
CA LYS A 39 17.14 -7.28 -14.36
C LYS A 39 17.01 -8.65 -13.70
N VAL A 40 16.04 -9.42 -14.18
CA VAL A 40 15.85 -10.81 -13.79
C VAL A 40 15.85 -11.67 -15.06
N PRO A 41 16.69 -12.70 -15.19
CA PRO A 41 16.85 -13.45 -16.44
C PRO A 41 15.55 -14.01 -17.01
N TRP A 42 14.67 -14.52 -16.14
CA TRP A 42 13.38 -15.10 -16.53
C TRP A 42 12.25 -14.07 -16.71
N ILE A 43 12.52 -12.78 -16.54
CA ILE A 43 11.54 -11.70 -16.80
C ILE A 43 11.98 -10.92 -18.03
N ALA A 44 11.19 -10.98 -19.11
CA ALA A 44 11.47 -10.30 -20.37
C ALA A 44 12.90 -10.55 -20.89
N ASP A 45 13.41 -11.78 -20.74
CA ASP A 45 14.75 -12.19 -21.18
C ASP A 45 15.86 -11.32 -20.57
N GLY A 46 15.68 -10.84 -19.34
CA GLY A 46 16.62 -9.94 -18.67
C GLY A 46 16.73 -8.54 -19.28
N LYS A 47 15.83 -8.15 -20.18
CA LYS A 47 15.90 -6.86 -20.91
C LYS A 47 15.18 -5.72 -20.21
N ARG A 48 14.26 -6.03 -19.29
CA ARG A 48 13.43 -5.04 -18.59
C ARG A 48 13.82 -4.92 -17.12
N ASP A 49 13.99 -3.68 -16.63
CA ASP A 49 14.17 -3.44 -15.19
C ASP A 49 12.84 -3.60 -14.46
N ILE A 50 12.89 -4.22 -13.29
CA ILE A 50 11.76 -4.41 -12.39
C ILE A 50 12.13 -4.00 -10.96
N GLY A 51 11.12 -3.82 -10.11
CA GLY A 51 11.31 -3.50 -8.69
C GLY A 51 11.72 -2.05 -8.45
N GLY A 52 12.60 -1.83 -7.47
CA GLY A 52 13.03 -0.52 -7.00
C GLY A 52 12.09 0.09 -5.96
N TRP A 53 12.64 0.46 -4.81
CA TRP A 53 11.86 0.95 -3.67
C TRP A 53 11.23 2.33 -3.92
N ALA A 54 11.82 3.14 -4.79
CA ALA A 54 11.23 4.40 -5.24
C ALA A 54 9.91 4.16 -6.02
N ASN A 55 9.86 3.10 -6.85
CA ASN A 55 8.67 2.72 -7.60
C ASN A 55 7.58 2.20 -6.67
N ILE A 56 7.95 1.31 -5.73
CA ILE A 56 7.04 0.79 -4.70
C ILE A 56 6.47 1.94 -3.86
N THR A 57 7.32 2.87 -3.41
CA THR A 57 6.90 4.03 -2.62
C THR A 57 5.92 4.91 -3.38
N THR A 58 6.15 5.16 -4.67
CA THR A 58 5.26 5.95 -5.51
C THR A 58 3.90 5.27 -5.64
N MET A 59 3.87 3.97 -5.92
CA MET A 59 2.63 3.20 -6.03
C MET A 59 1.84 3.22 -4.71
N VAL A 60 2.49 2.94 -3.57
CA VAL A 60 1.84 2.96 -2.25
C VAL A 60 1.28 4.35 -1.93
N LYS A 61 2.02 5.42 -2.23
CA LYS A 61 1.53 6.81 -2.03
C LYS A 61 0.31 7.11 -2.89
N GLN A 62 0.28 6.64 -4.14
CA GLN A 62 -0.88 6.80 -5.03
C GLN A 62 -2.10 6.06 -4.48
N GLU A 63 -1.94 4.83 -3.99
CA GLU A 63 -3.06 4.08 -3.40
C GLU A 63 -3.58 4.69 -2.10
N LYS A 64 -2.68 5.16 -1.23
CA LYS A 64 -3.07 5.89 -0.01
C LYS A 64 -3.79 7.20 -0.29
N ALA A 65 -3.48 7.87 -1.39
CA ALA A 65 -4.19 9.09 -1.81
C ALA A 65 -5.60 8.79 -2.34
N LYS A 66 -5.84 7.59 -2.90
CA LYS A 66 -7.16 7.16 -3.41
C LYS A 66 -8.07 6.67 -2.28
N ASN A 67 -7.54 5.94 -1.31
CA ASN A 67 -8.32 5.39 -0.19
C ASN A 67 -7.61 5.60 1.16
N ASN A 68 -8.26 6.34 2.07
CA ASN A 68 -7.75 6.60 3.41
C ASN A 68 -7.65 5.33 4.28
N ALA A 69 -8.43 4.28 3.98
CA ALA A 69 -8.37 2.98 4.66
C ALA A 69 -7.37 2.04 3.97
N THR A 70 -6.13 2.52 3.76
CA THR A 70 -5.05 1.77 3.09
C THR A 70 -3.85 1.58 4.01
N TRP A 71 -3.48 0.33 4.24
CA TRP A 71 -2.30 -0.07 5.01
C TRP A 71 -1.25 -0.72 4.09
N PHE A 72 0.02 -0.51 4.44
CA PHE A 72 1.15 -1.12 3.75
C PHE A 72 2.01 -1.85 4.78
N PHE A 73 2.20 -3.16 4.58
CA PHE A 73 2.95 -4.04 5.47
C PHE A 73 4.15 -4.65 4.74
N ASP A 74 5.13 -5.10 5.52
CA ASP A 74 6.25 -5.89 5.04
C ASP A 74 6.45 -7.11 5.96
N ALA A 75 6.71 -8.28 5.38
CA ALA A 75 6.82 -9.54 6.11
C ALA A 75 8.25 -9.92 6.53
N GLY A 76 9.25 -9.05 6.35
CA GLY A 76 10.63 -9.32 6.71
C GLY A 76 11.54 -9.59 5.52
N ASP A 77 12.80 -9.91 5.80
CA ASP A 77 13.88 -10.14 4.82
C ASP A 77 14.11 -8.98 3.84
N TYR A 78 13.96 -7.75 4.34
CA TYR A 78 14.38 -6.55 3.62
C TYR A 78 15.90 -6.28 3.69
N PHE A 79 16.62 -6.97 4.58
CA PHE A 79 18.09 -6.96 4.64
C PHE A 79 18.69 -8.06 3.77
N THR A 80 19.99 -7.91 3.49
CA THR A 80 20.85 -8.88 2.77
C THR A 80 20.46 -9.06 1.30
N GLY A 81 21.41 -8.73 0.41
CA GLY A 81 21.24 -8.72 -1.04
C GLY A 81 22.29 -7.82 -1.68
N PRO A 82 21.92 -6.77 -2.44
CA PRO A 82 22.86 -5.77 -2.93
C PRO A 82 23.77 -5.19 -1.84
N TYR A 83 24.96 -4.75 -2.26
CA TYR A 83 26.07 -4.36 -1.39
C TYR A 83 25.71 -3.32 -0.32
N ILE A 84 24.70 -2.48 -0.58
CA ILE A 84 24.26 -1.43 0.33
C ILE A 84 23.90 -2.01 1.71
N SER A 85 23.23 -3.16 1.78
CA SER A 85 22.85 -3.74 3.07
C SER A 85 24.05 -4.23 3.85
N SER A 86 24.99 -4.92 3.19
CA SER A 86 26.19 -5.47 3.83
C SER A 86 27.16 -4.37 4.29
N LEU A 87 27.41 -3.37 3.45
CA LEU A 87 28.36 -2.30 3.75
C LEU A 87 27.88 -1.38 4.87
N THR A 88 26.56 -1.20 5.02
CA THR A 88 25.98 -0.34 6.07
C THR A 88 25.49 -1.13 7.28
N LYS A 89 25.55 -2.47 7.26
CA LYS A 89 24.93 -3.35 8.27
C LYS A 89 23.42 -3.04 8.45
N GLY A 90 22.75 -2.75 7.33
CA GLY A 90 21.32 -2.39 7.32
C GLY A 90 21.00 -1.00 7.89
N LYS A 91 22.01 -0.14 8.09
CA LYS A 91 21.80 1.22 8.59
C LYS A 91 21.11 2.09 7.53
N ARG A 92 20.16 2.90 8.00
CA ARG A 92 19.48 3.97 7.24
C ARG A 92 20.31 5.25 7.24
#